data_AF-A0A7C4GRJ5-F1
#
_entry.id   AF-A0A7C4GRJ5-F1
#
_cell.length_a   1.000
_cell.length_b   1.000
_cell.length_c   1.000
_cell.angle_alpha   90.00
_cell.angle_beta   90.00
_cell.angle_gamma   90.00
#
_symmetry.space_group_name_H-M   'P 1'
#
loop_
_entity.id
_entity.type
_entity.pdbx_description
1 polymer ?
#
loop_
_entity_poly.entity_id
_entity_poly.type
_entity_poly.pdbx_seq_one_letter_code
_entity_poly.pdbx_strand_id
1 'polypeptide(L)'
;ASHDGIASPLSSVKGLEKPFSVMAQAPVAIIADTNIIAQTPHRFIASGCGDVIAKFTAVRDWKLASMDKNEYYGEYAASLALMSARLVMRNVSLIKPENEEGLRVLLEALISCGVAMSIAGSSRPCSGAEHLFSHALDLIKPNNALHGEQCGIGTIIMAYLHGTDWKRIRETLKAAGAPTNAYELGLAKDDVVKALFMASSIRPERYTILNKLDLSLEECERIAKITGVI
;
A
#
# COMPACT_ATOMS: atom_id res chain seq x y z
N ALA A 1 -2.88 -5.98 13.21
CA ALA A 1 -2.27 -6.37 11.93
C ALA A 1 -2.35 -5.20 10.95
N SER A 2 -1.46 -4.21 11.07
CA SER A 2 -1.58 -2.89 10.42
C SER A 2 -0.92 -2.76 9.05
N HIS A 3 0.07 -3.60 8.75
CA HIS A 3 0.83 -3.65 7.50
C HIS A 3 1.74 -4.90 7.48
N ASP A 4 2.33 -5.19 6.33
CA ASP A 4 3.10 -6.41 6.03
C ASP A 4 4.49 -6.46 6.69
N GLY A 5 4.91 -5.36 7.32
CA GLY A 5 6.09 -5.29 8.19
C GLY A 5 6.14 -6.34 9.32
N ILE A 6 5.01 -6.98 9.67
CA ILE A 6 4.97 -8.12 10.61
C ILE A 6 5.74 -9.36 10.12
N ALA A 7 6.04 -9.43 8.82
CA ALA A 7 6.64 -10.60 8.16
C ALA A 7 7.74 -10.23 7.15
N SER A 8 7.98 -8.94 6.91
CA SER A 8 8.85 -8.49 5.82
C SER A 8 10.32 -8.36 6.23
N PRO A 9 11.26 -8.39 5.27
CA PRO A 9 12.66 -8.06 5.50
C PRO A 9 12.92 -6.54 5.45
N LEU A 10 11.91 -5.69 5.72
CA LEU A 10 12.03 -4.23 5.67
C LEU A 10 11.57 -3.60 6.98
N SER A 11 12.14 -2.44 7.30
CA SER A 11 11.73 -1.65 8.46
C SER A 11 11.49 -0.19 8.08
N SER A 12 10.42 0.40 8.63
CA SER A 12 10.17 1.84 8.55
C SER A 12 10.77 2.50 9.79
N VAL A 13 11.93 3.15 9.62
CA VAL A 13 12.66 3.80 10.70
C VAL A 13 12.69 5.31 10.45
N LYS A 14 12.13 6.08 11.39
CA LYS A 14 12.08 7.54 11.30
C LYS A 14 13.42 8.15 11.72
N GLY A 15 13.74 9.32 11.15
CA GLY A 15 14.97 10.06 11.47
C GLY A 15 16.21 9.61 10.71
N LEU A 16 16.06 8.68 9.75
CA LEU A 16 17.11 8.37 8.78
C LEU A 16 17.09 9.39 7.63
N GLU A 17 18.21 9.48 6.89
CA GLU A 17 18.30 10.29 5.67
C GLU A 17 17.32 9.86 4.58
N LYS A 18 16.89 8.59 4.60
CA LYS A 18 15.97 8.03 3.60
C LYS A 18 14.52 8.12 4.08
N PRO A 19 13.61 8.75 3.31
CA PRO A 19 12.21 8.91 3.69
C PRO A 19 11.33 7.66 3.43
N PHE A 20 11.95 6.50 3.23
CA PHE A 20 11.29 5.25 2.86
C PHE A 20 11.90 4.07 3.63
N SER A 21 11.20 2.93 3.64
CA SER A 21 11.63 1.75 4.38
C SER A 21 13.00 1.23 3.92
N VAL A 22 13.82 0.80 4.89
CA VAL A 22 15.17 0.26 4.68
C VAL A 22 15.17 -1.27 4.74
N MET A 23 16.15 -1.90 4.09
CA MET A 23 16.36 -3.34 4.22
C MET A 23 16.77 -3.66 5.67
N ALA A 24 16.15 -4.69 6.20
CA ALA A 24 16.40 -5.28 7.51
C ALA A 24 16.60 -6.79 7.33
N GLN A 25 16.05 -7.59 8.25
CA GLN A 25 16.18 -9.05 8.24
C GLN A 25 14.79 -9.68 8.21
N ALA A 26 14.59 -10.68 7.35
CA ALA A 26 13.36 -11.48 7.39
C ALA A 26 13.28 -12.24 8.74
N PRO A 27 12.11 -12.29 9.39
CA PRO A 27 11.96 -13.01 10.65
C PRO A 27 12.15 -14.52 10.43
N VAL A 28 12.85 -15.18 11.36
CA VAL A 28 13.06 -16.65 11.33
C VAL A 28 11.77 -17.40 11.69
N ALA A 29 10.90 -16.77 12.48
CA ALA A 29 9.60 -17.29 12.87
C ALA A 29 8.61 -16.14 13.06
N ILE A 30 7.32 -16.40 12.81
CA ILE A 30 6.22 -15.47 13.03
C ILE A 30 5.21 -16.15 13.95
N ILE A 31 4.91 -15.53 15.09
CA ILE A 31 3.88 -16.01 16.03
C ILE A 31 2.77 -14.95 16.04
N ALA A 32 1.64 -15.27 15.41
CA ALA A 32 0.48 -14.38 15.31
C ALA A 32 -0.69 -14.94 16.12
N ASP A 33 -0.82 -14.50 17.36
CA ASP A 33 -1.94 -14.87 18.23
C ASP A 33 -3.21 -14.10 17.82
N THR A 34 -4.18 -14.80 17.22
CA THR A 34 -5.43 -14.20 16.76
C THR A 34 -6.28 -13.67 17.90
N ASN A 35 -6.21 -14.26 19.10
CA ASN A 35 -6.98 -13.80 20.26
C ASN A 35 -6.49 -12.44 20.75
N ILE A 36 -5.18 -12.21 20.72
CA ILE A 36 -4.59 -10.91 21.08
C ILE A 36 -4.89 -9.88 20.00
N ILE A 37 -4.68 -10.22 18.72
CA ILE A 37 -4.84 -9.27 17.62
C ILE A 37 -6.31 -8.86 17.44
N ALA A 38 -7.26 -9.77 17.67
CA ALA A 38 -8.69 -9.49 17.59
C ALA A 38 -9.17 -8.42 18.59
N GLN A 39 -8.45 -8.22 19.69
CA GLN A 39 -8.77 -7.20 20.71
C GLN A 39 -8.31 -5.78 20.32
N THR A 40 -7.55 -5.63 19.23
CA THR A 40 -7.07 -4.32 18.80
C THR A 40 -8.16 -3.49 18.11
N PRO A 41 -8.10 -2.14 18.17
CA PRO A 41 -9.01 -1.30 17.40
C PRO A 41 -9.07 -1.71 15.92
N HIS A 42 -10.28 -1.86 15.38
CA HIS A 42 -10.51 -2.29 14.01
C HIS A 42 -9.77 -1.44 12.97
N ARG A 43 -9.47 -0.17 13.30
CA ARG A 43 -8.63 0.72 12.50
C ARG A 43 -7.30 0.08 12.07
N PHE A 44 -6.67 -0.73 12.93
CA PHE A 44 -5.43 -1.42 12.56
C PHE A 44 -5.68 -2.53 11.53
N ILE A 45 -6.78 -3.27 11.62
CA ILE A 45 -7.18 -4.30 10.64
C ILE A 45 -7.51 -3.63 9.30
N ALA A 46 -8.26 -2.53 9.33
CA ALA A 46 -8.59 -1.72 8.16
C ALA A 46 -7.31 -1.17 7.47
N SER A 47 -6.35 -0.67 8.25
CA SER A 47 -5.03 -0.28 7.73
C SER A 47 -4.33 -1.45 7.05
N GLY A 48 -4.31 -2.64 7.66
CA GLY A 48 -3.72 -3.82 7.04
C GLY A 48 -4.35 -4.18 5.70
N CYS A 49 -5.68 -4.01 5.56
CA CYS A 49 -6.35 -4.18 4.28
C CYS A 49 -5.87 -3.17 3.24
N GLY A 50 -5.75 -1.90 3.62
CA GLY A 50 -5.21 -0.85 2.74
C GLY A 50 -3.80 -1.17 2.23
N ASP A 51 -2.93 -1.66 3.11
CA ASP A 51 -1.59 -2.10 2.74
C ASP A 51 -1.59 -3.34 1.82
N VAL A 52 -2.44 -4.34 2.07
CA VAL A 52 -2.52 -5.52 1.17
C VAL A 52 -3.09 -5.15 -0.21
N ILE A 53 -4.13 -4.32 -0.27
CA ILE A 53 -4.78 -3.93 -1.52
C ILE A 53 -3.82 -3.15 -2.44
N ALA A 54 -2.84 -2.44 -1.90
CA ALA A 54 -1.76 -1.77 -2.65
C ALA A 54 -0.98 -2.68 -3.61
N LYS A 55 -1.00 -4.00 -3.39
CA LYS A 55 -0.22 -4.94 -4.18
C LYS A 55 -0.74 -5.02 -5.62
N PHE A 56 -2.00 -4.63 -5.86
CA PHE A 56 -2.54 -4.47 -7.21
C PHE A 56 -1.78 -3.44 -8.05
N THR A 57 -1.37 -2.31 -7.46
CA THR A 57 -0.65 -1.25 -8.18
C THR A 57 0.86 -1.45 -8.08
N ALA A 58 1.38 -1.92 -6.94
CA ALA A 58 2.79 -2.24 -6.79
C ALA A 58 3.31 -3.24 -7.85
N VAL A 59 2.59 -4.35 -8.04
CA VAL A 59 2.98 -5.37 -9.04
C VAL A 59 2.87 -4.84 -10.46
N ARG A 60 1.94 -3.92 -10.74
CA ARG A 60 1.82 -3.26 -12.05
C ARG A 60 2.98 -2.31 -12.30
N ASP A 61 3.36 -1.50 -11.31
CA ASP A 61 4.55 -0.65 -11.40
C ASP A 61 5.81 -1.49 -11.57
N TRP A 62 5.91 -2.63 -10.89
CA TRP A 62 7.06 -3.52 -11.07
C TRP A 62 7.10 -4.11 -12.49
N LYS A 63 5.95 -4.54 -13.03
CA LYS A 63 5.87 -5.01 -14.41
C LYS A 63 6.20 -3.91 -15.41
N LEU A 64 5.74 -2.68 -15.15
CA LEU A 64 6.05 -1.49 -15.95
C LEU A 64 7.56 -1.20 -15.95
N ALA A 65 8.20 -1.22 -14.79
CA ALA A 65 9.66 -1.05 -14.69
C ALA A 65 10.43 -2.15 -15.43
N SER A 66 9.91 -3.38 -15.41
CA SER A 66 10.51 -4.47 -16.19
C SER A 66 10.44 -4.22 -17.69
N MET A 67 9.29 -3.77 -18.20
CA MET A 67 9.11 -3.49 -19.63
C MET A 67 9.90 -2.26 -20.10
N ASP A 68 9.87 -1.18 -19.32
CA ASP A 68 10.39 0.13 -19.75
C ASP A 68 11.87 0.34 -19.37
N LYS A 69 12.35 -0.34 -18.32
CA LYS A 69 13.70 -0.17 -17.76
C LYS A 69 14.51 -1.46 -17.66
N ASN A 70 13.99 -2.59 -18.18
CA ASN A 70 14.61 -3.91 -18.07
C ASN A 70 14.92 -4.32 -16.62
N GLU A 71 14.14 -3.84 -15.66
CA GLU A 71 14.26 -4.28 -14.27
C GLU A 71 13.85 -5.76 -14.14
N TYR A 72 14.55 -6.50 -13.27
CA TYR A 72 14.16 -7.87 -12.94
C TYR A 72 12.72 -7.92 -12.44
N TYR A 73 11.94 -8.87 -12.94
CA TYR A 73 10.55 -9.13 -12.51
C TYR A 73 10.40 -10.58 -12.06
N GLY A 74 10.27 -10.79 -10.76
CA GLY A 74 10.06 -12.11 -10.16
C GLY A 74 8.59 -12.50 -10.20
N GLU A 75 8.18 -13.24 -11.23
CA GLU A 75 6.77 -13.61 -11.46
C GLU A 75 6.15 -14.42 -10.31
N TYR A 76 6.93 -15.28 -9.64
CA TYR A 76 6.48 -16.00 -8.45
C TYR A 76 6.14 -15.05 -7.29
N ALA A 77 7.03 -14.10 -6.98
CA ALA A 77 6.80 -13.11 -5.92
C ALA A 77 5.62 -12.19 -6.26
N ALA A 78 5.52 -11.75 -7.51
CA ALA A 78 4.41 -10.95 -8.00
C ALA A 78 3.07 -11.68 -7.90
N SER A 79 3.04 -12.96 -8.28
CA SER A 79 1.84 -13.80 -8.22
C SER A 79 1.37 -14.03 -6.79
N LEU A 80 2.31 -14.27 -5.86
CA LEU A 80 2.02 -14.43 -4.44
C LEU A 80 1.42 -13.15 -3.84
N ALA A 81 2.01 -11.98 -4.11
CA ALA A 81 1.48 -10.70 -3.64
C ALA A 81 0.10 -10.37 -4.23
N LEU A 82 -0.12 -10.64 -5.52
CA LEU A 82 -1.45 -10.46 -6.14
C LEU A 82 -2.49 -11.43 -5.57
N MET A 83 -2.10 -12.66 -5.25
CA MET A 83 -3.00 -13.63 -4.62
C MET A 83 -3.48 -13.11 -3.25
N SER A 84 -2.58 -12.59 -2.44
CA SER A 84 -2.91 -11.96 -1.15
C SER A 84 -3.95 -10.86 -1.30
N ALA A 85 -3.76 -9.93 -2.24
CA ALA A 85 -4.69 -8.83 -2.49
C ALA A 85 -6.06 -9.31 -3.00
N ARG A 86 -6.09 -10.32 -3.88
CA ARG A 86 -7.33 -10.93 -4.38
C ARG A 86 -8.12 -11.62 -3.27
N LEU A 87 -7.46 -12.33 -2.36
CA LEU A 87 -8.11 -13.02 -1.24
C LEU A 87 -8.72 -12.03 -0.25
N VAL A 88 -8.01 -10.96 0.10
CA VAL A 88 -8.56 -9.88 0.95
C VAL A 88 -9.75 -9.21 0.26
N MET A 89 -9.62 -8.84 -1.02
CA MET A 89 -10.72 -8.22 -1.77
C MET A 89 -11.96 -9.13 -1.88
N ARG A 90 -11.76 -10.43 -2.13
CA ARG A 90 -12.86 -11.40 -2.25
C ARG A 90 -13.60 -11.60 -0.93
N ASN A 91 -12.89 -11.60 0.19
CA ASN A 91 -13.43 -11.92 1.52
C ASN A 91 -13.64 -10.67 2.39
N VAL A 92 -13.62 -9.47 1.81
CA VAL A 92 -13.65 -8.22 2.57
C VAL A 92 -14.88 -8.10 3.49
N SER A 93 -16.01 -8.71 3.13
CA SER A 93 -17.23 -8.75 3.95
C SER A 93 -17.08 -9.56 5.25
N LEU A 94 -16.07 -10.42 5.34
CA LEU A 94 -15.70 -11.16 6.56
C LEU A 94 -14.77 -10.34 7.45
N ILE A 95 -14.06 -9.34 6.91
CA ILE A 95 -13.10 -8.52 7.64
C ILE A 95 -13.84 -7.40 8.38
N LYS A 96 -14.32 -7.72 9.57
CA LYS A 96 -15.11 -6.86 10.45
C LYS A 96 -14.72 -7.14 11.91
N PRO A 97 -15.07 -6.23 12.85
CA PRO A 97 -14.77 -6.44 14.27
C PRO A 97 -15.25 -7.81 14.76
N GLU A 98 -14.45 -8.44 15.63
CA GLU A 98 -14.77 -9.72 16.28
C GLU A 98 -14.99 -10.90 15.33
N ASN A 99 -14.56 -10.81 14.07
CA ASN A 99 -14.60 -11.91 13.11
C ASN A 99 -13.22 -12.54 12.91
N GLU A 100 -13.00 -13.70 13.53
CA GLU A 100 -11.72 -14.41 13.49
C GLU A 100 -11.34 -14.89 12.08
N GLU A 101 -12.33 -15.35 11.29
CA GLU A 101 -12.09 -15.81 9.91
C GLU A 101 -11.56 -14.67 9.03
N GLY A 102 -12.19 -13.50 9.09
CA GLY A 102 -11.73 -12.31 8.38
C GLY A 102 -10.35 -11.85 8.83
N LEU A 103 -10.08 -11.89 10.14
CA LEU A 103 -8.76 -11.59 10.68
C LEU A 103 -7.69 -12.55 10.14
N ARG A 104 -7.99 -13.85 10.09
CA ARG A 104 -7.08 -14.88 9.56
C ARG A 104 -6.77 -14.64 8.07
N VAL A 105 -7.78 -14.31 7.26
CA VAL A 105 -7.58 -13.95 5.84
C VAL A 105 -6.58 -12.80 5.71
N LEU A 106 -6.74 -11.75 6.51
CA LEU A 106 -5.83 -10.60 6.48
C LEU A 106 -4.41 -10.99 6.92
N LEU A 107 -4.27 -11.75 8.02
CA LEU A 107 -2.98 -12.17 8.54
C LEU A 107 -2.20 -13.03 7.53
N GLU A 108 -2.84 -14.02 6.94
CA GLU A 108 -2.22 -14.88 5.92
C GLU A 108 -1.78 -14.07 4.70
N ALA A 109 -2.57 -13.08 4.29
CA ALA A 109 -2.23 -12.17 3.19
C ALA A 109 -1.01 -11.30 3.51
N LEU A 110 -0.95 -10.71 4.71
CA LEU A 110 0.18 -9.88 5.16
C LEU A 110 1.47 -10.71 5.30
N ILE A 111 1.39 -11.91 5.87
CA ILE A 111 2.52 -12.83 5.97
C ILE A 111 3.02 -13.22 4.58
N SER A 112 2.11 -13.54 3.67
CA SER A 112 2.44 -13.88 2.28
C SER A 112 3.11 -12.71 1.54
N CYS A 113 2.76 -11.46 1.85
CA CYS A 113 3.46 -10.28 1.33
C CYS A 113 4.92 -10.22 1.83
N GLY A 114 5.17 -10.52 3.10
CA GLY A 114 6.52 -10.66 3.65
C GLY A 114 7.36 -11.72 2.95
N VAL A 115 6.76 -12.89 2.68
CA VAL A 115 7.39 -13.96 1.91
C VAL A 115 7.66 -13.54 0.47
N ALA A 116 6.72 -12.87 -0.19
CA ALA A 116 6.89 -12.36 -1.55
C ALA A 116 8.08 -11.40 -1.66
N MET A 117 8.21 -10.46 -0.71
CA MET A 117 9.36 -9.54 -0.66
C MET A 117 10.68 -10.28 -0.44
N SER A 118 10.68 -11.33 0.38
CA SER A 118 11.86 -12.16 0.63
C SER A 118 12.30 -12.92 -0.62
N ILE A 119 11.35 -13.50 -1.38
CA ILE A 119 11.63 -14.16 -2.67
C ILE A 119 12.17 -13.16 -3.69
N ALA A 120 11.60 -11.96 -3.73
CA ALA A 120 12.02 -10.92 -4.68
C ALA A 120 13.36 -10.26 -4.33
N GLY A 121 13.87 -10.43 -3.11
CA GLY A 121 15.02 -9.68 -2.60
C GLY A 121 14.80 -8.16 -2.56
N SER A 122 13.54 -7.71 -2.58
CA SER A 122 13.18 -6.29 -2.61
C SER A 122 11.72 -6.10 -2.21
N SER A 123 11.33 -4.85 -1.94
CA SER A 123 9.92 -4.51 -1.67
C SER A 123 9.04 -4.40 -2.92
N ARG A 124 9.58 -4.58 -4.13
CA ARG A 124 8.85 -4.41 -5.40
C ARG A 124 7.49 -5.14 -5.51
N PRO A 125 7.31 -6.39 -5.05
CA PRO A 125 6.00 -7.04 -5.14
C PRO A 125 4.92 -6.38 -4.26
N CYS A 126 5.33 -5.61 -3.26
CA CYS A 126 4.43 -5.08 -2.23
C CYS A 126 4.44 -3.55 -2.14
N SER A 127 5.33 -2.87 -2.86
CA SER A 127 5.53 -1.42 -2.79
C SER A 127 5.86 -0.83 -4.17
N GLY A 128 4.95 0.00 -4.69
CA GLY A 128 5.08 0.81 -5.90
C GLY A 128 4.83 2.29 -5.62
N ALA A 129 4.21 3.00 -6.57
CA ALA A 129 3.92 4.43 -6.48
C ALA A 129 2.96 4.75 -5.33
N GLU A 130 2.05 3.85 -4.96
CA GLU A 130 1.14 4.07 -3.83
C GLU A 130 1.87 4.17 -2.48
N HIS A 131 2.98 3.42 -2.32
CA HIS A 131 3.85 3.55 -1.15
C HIS A 131 4.71 4.81 -1.22
N LEU A 132 5.16 5.21 -2.41
CA LEU A 132 5.87 6.48 -2.57
C LEU A 132 4.99 7.67 -2.21
N PHE A 133 3.69 7.61 -2.54
CA PHE A 133 2.69 8.57 -2.08
C PHE A 133 2.56 8.58 -0.55
N SER A 134 2.49 7.42 0.10
CA SER A 134 2.49 7.32 1.58
C SER A 134 3.75 7.94 2.20
N HIS A 135 4.93 7.63 1.67
CA HIS A 135 6.18 8.22 2.15
C HIS A 135 6.25 9.74 1.95
N ALA A 136 5.70 10.26 0.84
CA ALA A 136 5.58 11.70 0.63
C ALA A 136 4.63 12.35 1.66
N LEU A 137 3.52 11.70 1.99
CA LEU A 137 2.62 12.16 3.06
C LEU A 137 3.33 12.18 4.42
N ASP A 138 4.12 11.16 4.74
CA ASP A 138 4.89 11.11 6.00
C ASP A 138 5.93 12.25 6.10
N LEU A 139 6.42 12.80 4.98
CA LEU A 139 7.26 14.00 4.96
C LEU A 139 6.47 15.28 5.16
N ILE A 140 5.29 15.39 4.56
CA ILE A 140 4.46 16.60 4.63
C ILE A 140 3.79 16.72 6.01
N LYS A 141 3.26 15.60 6.52
CA LYS A 141 2.51 15.57 7.77
C LYS A 141 2.81 14.30 8.57
N PRO A 142 3.98 14.26 9.25
CA PRO A 142 4.44 13.10 9.99
C PRO A 142 3.42 12.64 11.05
N ASN A 143 3.26 11.32 11.20
CA ASN A 143 2.42 10.69 12.23
C ASN A 143 0.90 10.98 12.13
N ASN A 144 0.41 11.48 11.00
CA ASN A 144 -1.00 11.85 10.87
C ASN A 144 -1.96 10.65 10.71
N ALA A 145 -1.54 9.63 9.95
CA ALA A 145 -2.35 8.46 9.64
C ALA A 145 -1.52 7.17 9.62
N LEU A 146 -2.18 6.01 9.68
CA LEU A 146 -1.49 4.72 9.60
C LEU A 146 -0.98 4.48 8.19
N HIS A 147 0.14 3.77 8.07
CA HIS A 147 0.79 3.51 6.78
C HIS A 147 -0.15 2.86 5.74
N GLY A 148 -0.90 1.83 6.14
CA GLY A 148 -1.81 1.14 5.23
C GLY A 148 -3.03 1.97 4.83
N GLU A 149 -3.47 2.90 5.68
CA GLU A 149 -4.51 3.88 5.34
C GLU A 149 -4.03 4.82 4.22
N GLN A 150 -2.80 5.32 4.33
CA GLN A 150 -2.19 6.17 3.30
C GLN A 150 -1.98 5.39 1.99
N CYS A 151 -1.45 4.17 2.08
CA CYS A 151 -1.26 3.29 0.92
C CYS A 151 -2.58 2.95 0.23
N GLY A 152 -3.66 2.73 0.98
CA GLY A 152 -5.00 2.51 0.43
C GLY A 152 -5.47 3.66 -0.48
N ILE A 153 -5.32 4.91 -0.02
CA ILE A 153 -5.64 6.09 -0.85
C ILE A 153 -4.72 6.18 -2.07
N GLY A 154 -3.41 5.99 -1.87
CA GLY A 154 -2.45 5.94 -2.98
C GLY A 154 -2.88 4.90 -4.03
N THR A 155 -3.36 3.73 -3.60
CA THR A 155 -3.80 2.65 -4.48
C THR A 155 -4.99 3.05 -5.34
N ILE A 156 -5.96 3.79 -4.79
CA ILE A 156 -7.09 4.32 -5.58
C ILE A 156 -6.57 5.20 -6.72
N ILE A 157 -5.65 6.12 -6.40
CA ILE A 157 -5.05 7.05 -7.37
C ILE A 157 -4.27 6.27 -8.44
N MET A 158 -3.35 5.39 -8.02
CA MET A 158 -2.50 4.64 -8.95
C MET A 158 -3.31 3.66 -9.80
N ALA A 159 -4.38 3.07 -9.27
CA ALA A 159 -5.27 2.21 -10.04
C ALA A 159 -5.94 2.99 -11.19
N TYR A 160 -6.33 4.25 -10.96
CA TYR A 160 -6.86 5.12 -12.01
C TYR A 160 -5.79 5.42 -13.08
N LEU A 161 -4.57 5.76 -12.66
CA LEU A 161 -3.46 6.06 -13.59
C LEU A 161 -3.04 4.85 -14.43
N HIS A 162 -3.14 3.65 -13.87
CA HIS A 162 -2.93 2.39 -14.60
C HIS A 162 -4.12 2.00 -15.49
N GLY A 163 -5.22 2.77 -15.52
CA GLY A 163 -6.42 2.45 -16.31
C GLY A 163 -7.18 1.23 -15.80
N THR A 164 -7.10 0.94 -14.49
CA THR A 164 -7.72 -0.22 -13.85
C THR A 164 -8.94 0.18 -13.01
N ASP A 165 -9.64 -0.81 -12.47
CA ASP A 165 -10.87 -0.59 -11.70
C ASP A 165 -10.61 -0.02 -10.29
N TRP A 166 -10.28 1.27 -10.24
CA TRP A 166 -10.06 2.03 -9.01
C TRP A 166 -11.33 2.17 -8.16
N LYS A 167 -12.52 2.06 -8.78
CA LYS A 167 -13.80 2.10 -8.06
C LYS A 167 -13.95 0.86 -7.19
N ARG A 168 -13.66 -0.31 -7.73
CA ARG A 168 -13.65 -1.57 -6.96
C ARG A 168 -12.61 -1.55 -5.83
N ILE A 169 -11.44 -0.95 -6.05
CA ILE A 169 -10.45 -0.72 -4.98
C ILE A 169 -11.08 0.13 -3.86
N ARG A 170 -11.67 1.27 -4.22
CA ARG A 170 -12.31 2.18 -3.26
C ARG A 170 -13.47 1.52 -2.50
N GLU A 171 -14.32 0.76 -3.18
CA GLU A 171 -15.43 0.01 -2.57
C GLU A 171 -14.92 -1.05 -1.58
N THR A 172 -13.84 -1.76 -1.95
CA THR A 172 -13.20 -2.75 -1.07
C THR A 172 -12.65 -2.08 0.18
N LEU A 173 -11.96 -0.94 0.05
CA LEU A 173 -11.43 -0.20 1.21
C LEU A 173 -12.55 0.29 2.13
N LYS A 174 -13.65 0.83 1.57
CA LYS A 174 -14.83 1.21 2.35
C LYS A 174 -15.44 0.02 3.09
N ALA A 175 -15.57 -1.13 2.43
CA ALA A 175 -16.10 -2.34 3.04
C ALA A 175 -15.23 -2.85 4.20
N ALA A 176 -13.90 -2.68 4.10
CA ALA A 176 -12.95 -2.98 5.18
C ALA A 176 -12.92 -1.92 6.29
N GLY A 177 -13.69 -0.83 6.18
CA GLY A 177 -13.66 0.30 7.12
C GLY A 177 -12.38 1.15 7.03
N ALA A 178 -11.66 1.08 5.91
CA ALA A 178 -10.46 1.88 5.66
C ALA A 178 -10.84 3.24 5.03
N PRO A 179 -10.07 4.30 5.31
CA PRO A 179 -10.29 5.62 4.73
C PRO A 179 -10.03 5.61 3.22
N THR A 180 -10.80 6.44 2.50
CA THR A 180 -10.78 6.55 1.03
C THR A 180 -10.67 7.98 0.53
N ASN A 181 -10.56 8.97 1.42
CA ASN A 181 -10.33 10.37 1.07
C ASN A 181 -9.52 11.11 2.16
N ALA A 182 -9.05 12.31 1.82
CA ALA A 182 -8.25 13.16 2.68
C ALA A 182 -8.93 13.48 4.02
N TYR A 183 -10.24 13.74 4.00
CA TYR A 183 -11.00 14.06 5.21
C TYR A 183 -11.01 12.89 6.21
N GLU A 184 -11.25 11.67 5.73
CA GLU A 184 -11.21 10.46 6.56
C GLU A 184 -9.80 10.16 7.12
N LEU A 185 -8.74 10.64 6.45
CA LEU A 185 -7.36 10.59 6.96
C LEU A 185 -7.00 11.75 7.91
N GLY A 186 -7.86 12.77 8.07
CA GLY A 186 -7.51 13.99 8.81
C GLY A 186 -6.50 14.89 8.08
N LEU A 187 -6.45 14.83 6.74
CA LEU A 187 -5.56 15.60 5.89
C LEU A 187 -6.29 16.74 5.18
N ALA A 188 -5.57 17.81 4.87
CA ALA A 188 -6.05 18.81 3.93
C ALA A 188 -5.96 18.26 2.49
N LYS A 189 -6.81 18.77 1.59
CA LYS A 189 -6.75 18.40 0.17
C LYS A 189 -5.37 18.68 -0.42
N ASP A 190 -4.80 19.82 -0.07
CA ASP A 190 -3.46 20.24 -0.51
C ASP A 190 -2.35 19.29 -0.07
N ASP A 191 -2.48 18.63 1.10
CA ASP A 191 -1.51 17.64 1.57
C ASP A 191 -1.47 16.44 0.61
N VAL A 192 -2.65 15.98 0.17
CA VAL A 192 -2.78 14.86 -0.79
C VAL A 192 -2.23 15.25 -2.17
N VAL A 193 -2.56 16.44 -2.66
CA VAL A 193 -2.08 16.92 -3.97
C VAL A 193 -0.55 17.06 -3.98
N LYS A 194 0.02 17.68 -2.93
CA LYS A 194 1.48 17.82 -2.78
C LYS A 194 2.17 16.47 -2.66
N ALA A 195 1.62 15.53 -1.89
CA ALA A 195 2.18 14.20 -1.76
C ALA A 195 2.19 13.45 -3.09
N LEU A 196 1.11 13.53 -3.87
CA LEU A 196 1.03 12.91 -5.20
C LEU A 196 2.08 13.50 -6.15
N PHE A 197 2.22 14.82 -6.16
CA PHE A 197 3.21 15.52 -7.00
C PHE A 197 4.66 15.15 -6.64
N MET A 198 4.97 15.01 -5.36
CA MET A 198 6.33 14.71 -4.88
C MET A 198 6.70 13.23 -4.91
N ALA A 199 5.71 12.33 -5.02
CA ALA A 199 5.89 10.89 -4.80
C ALA A 199 6.98 10.26 -5.68
N SER A 200 7.07 10.58 -6.97
CA SER A 200 8.09 10.04 -7.87
C SER A 200 9.53 10.40 -7.48
N SER A 201 9.72 11.48 -6.71
CA SER A 201 11.01 11.97 -6.24
C SER A 201 11.46 11.35 -4.90
N ILE A 202 10.57 10.65 -4.20
CA ILE A 202 10.88 10.01 -2.90
C ILE A 202 11.94 8.92 -3.05
N ARG A 203 11.91 8.20 -4.17
CA ARG A 203 12.83 7.12 -4.48
C ARG A 203 13.19 7.15 -5.97
N PRO A 204 14.08 8.07 -6.41
CA PRO A 204 14.32 8.36 -7.83
C PRO A 204 14.77 7.15 -8.66
N GLU A 205 15.40 6.14 -8.04
CA GLU A 205 15.83 4.92 -8.70
C GLU A 205 14.67 3.94 -8.98
N ARG A 206 13.49 4.16 -8.39
CA ARG A 206 12.32 3.28 -8.54
C ARG A 206 11.39 3.82 -9.62
N TYR A 207 11.44 3.20 -10.81
CA TYR A 207 10.50 3.53 -11.89
C TYR A 207 9.08 3.01 -11.61
N THR A 208 8.08 3.87 -11.79
CA THR A 208 6.65 3.62 -11.58
C THR A 208 5.80 4.38 -12.61
N ILE A 209 4.48 4.23 -12.56
CA ILE A 209 3.54 4.98 -13.41
C ILE A 209 3.69 6.50 -13.27
N LEU A 210 4.06 7.01 -12.08
CA LEU A 210 4.26 8.44 -11.87
C LEU A 210 5.47 8.97 -12.66
N ASN A 211 6.54 8.18 -12.78
CA ASN A 211 7.69 8.54 -13.60
C ASN A 211 7.38 8.48 -15.10
N LYS A 212 6.40 7.67 -15.51
CA LYS A 212 5.99 7.54 -16.90
C LYS A 212 5.11 8.71 -17.36
N LEU A 213 4.24 9.18 -16.48
CA LEU A 213 3.27 10.22 -16.80
C LEU A 213 3.79 11.64 -16.57
N ASP A 214 4.80 11.83 -15.70
CA ASP A 214 5.42 13.12 -15.39
C ASP A 214 4.39 14.24 -15.12
N LEU A 215 3.54 13.98 -14.11
CA LEU A 215 2.34 14.79 -13.85
C LEU A 215 2.68 16.18 -13.29
N SER A 216 2.00 17.19 -13.80
CA SER A 216 1.96 18.53 -13.21
C SER A 216 1.11 18.57 -11.92
N LEU A 217 1.26 19.64 -11.13
CA LEU A 217 0.47 19.85 -9.91
C LEU A 217 -1.04 19.96 -10.21
N GLU A 218 -1.40 20.64 -11.30
CA GLU A 218 -2.79 20.78 -11.75
C GLU A 218 -3.41 19.43 -12.15
N GLU A 219 -2.63 18.56 -12.81
CA GLU A 219 -3.07 17.21 -13.12
C GLU A 219 -3.23 16.37 -11.87
N CYS A 220 -2.32 16.47 -10.91
CA CYS A 220 -2.43 15.79 -9.61
C CYS A 220 -3.74 16.17 -8.89
N GLU A 221 -4.07 17.46 -8.85
CA GLU A 221 -5.33 17.94 -8.26
C GLU A 221 -6.55 17.40 -9.01
N ARG A 222 -6.53 17.44 -10.35
CA ARG A 222 -7.61 16.92 -11.19
C ARG A 222 -7.82 15.43 -10.97
N ILE A 223 -6.76 14.63 -10.93
CA ILE A 223 -6.80 13.19 -10.69
C ILE A 223 -7.37 12.88 -9.31
N ALA A 224 -6.91 13.61 -8.28
CA ALA A 224 -7.40 13.44 -6.92
C ALA A 224 -8.91 13.76 -6.80
N LYS A 225 -9.40 14.78 -7.52
CA LYS A 225 -10.85 15.08 -7.63
C LYS A 225 -11.62 13.98 -8.37
N ILE A 226 -11.11 13.50 -9.51
CA ILE A 226 -11.77 12.44 -10.32
C ILE A 226 -11.92 11.14 -9.53
N THR A 227 -10.89 10.76 -8.79
CA THR A 227 -10.89 9.55 -7.95
C THR A 227 -11.69 9.74 -6.65
N GLY A 228 -12.05 10.99 -6.32
CA GLY A 228 -12.82 11.36 -5.14
C GLY A 228 -12.07 11.12 -3.84
N VAL A 229 -10.74 11.21 -3.89
CA VAL A 229 -9.87 11.16 -2.71
C VAL A 229 -9.68 12.55 -2.09
N ILE A 230 -10.02 13.63 -2.82
CA ILE A 230 -10.17 15.00 -2.31
C ILE A 230 -11.49 15.62 -2.76
#